data_AF-J5Y2Z1-F1
#
_entry.id   AF-J5Y2Z1-F1
#
_cell.length_a   1.000
_cell.length_b   1.000
_cell.length_c   1.000
_cell.angle_alpha   90.00
_cell.angle_beta   90.00
_cell.angle_gamma   90.00
#
_symmetry.space_group_name_H-M   'P 1'
#
loop_
_entity.id
_entity.type
_entity.pdbx_description
1 polymer ?
#
loop_
_entity_poly.entity_id
_entity_poly.type
_entity_poly.pdbx_seq_one_letter_code
_entity_poly.pdbx_strand_id
1 'polypeptide(L)'
;LEGDGRSITDVNVKYRWFDYEDYYWAGATVRLINDQVFKPLSIGPMLGLKKGVFYFAYGYGLNLNAIRSYNSGTHMITLGIDMFQGIGGCNCTER
;
A
#
# COMPACT_ATOMS: atom_id res chain seq x y z
N LEU A 1 -1.62 20.20 -17.86
CA LEU A 1 -1.22 21.25 -16.89
C LEU A 1 -0.75 20.51 -15.63
N GLU A 2 0.40 19.85 -15.72
CA GLU A 2 0.88 18.88 -14.71
C GLU A 2 2.10 19.38 -13.92
N GLY A 3 2.37 20.69 -14.01
CA GLY A 3 3.54 21.34 -13.40
C GLY A 3 3.15 22.40 -12.37
N ASP A 4 2.14 22.16 -11.54
CA ASP A 4 2.02 22.94 -10.31
C ASP A 4 3.11 22.40 -9.38
N GLY A 5 4.15 23.19 -9.09
CA GLY A 5 5.39 22.78 -8.38
C GLY A 5 5.22 22.29 -6.94
N ARG A 6 4.04 21.77 -6.60
CA ARG A 6 3.68 21.13 -5.35
C ARG A 6 4.31 19.74 -5.31
N SER A 7 5.29 19.58 -4.44
CA SER A 7 5.78 18.26 -4.07
C SER A 7 4.71 17.55 -3.24
N ILE A 8 4.34 16.36 -3.69
CA ILE A 8 3.48 15.43 -2.93
C ILE A 8 4.41 14.43 -2.27
N THR A 9 4.20 14.20 -0.97
CA THR A 9 4.96 13.24 -0.19
C THR A 9 4.00 12.15 0.29
N ASP A 10 4.22 10.94 -0.20
CA ASP A 10 3.49 9.75 0.22
C ASP A 10 4.32 9.01 1.28
N VAL A 11 3.76 8.79 2.46
CA VAL A 11 4.36 7.99 3.52
C VAL A 11 3.54 6.71 3.67
N ASN A 12 4.16 5.57 3.40
CA ASN A 12 3.55 4.26 3.53
C ASN A 12 4.23 3.45 4.64
N VAL A 13 3.42 2.94 5.56
CA VAL A 13 3.87 2.01 6.60
C VAL A 13 3.24 0.66 6.30
N LYS A 14 4.06 -0.39 6.28
CA LYS A 14 3.62 -1.78 6.04
C LYS A 14 4.27 -2.69 7.07
N TYR A 15 3.46 -3.37 7.85
CA TYR A 15 3.87 -4.43 8.74
C TYR A 15 3.51 -5.78 8.12
N ARG A 16 4.45 -6.72 8.12
CA ARG A 16 4.29 -8.03 7.49
C ARG A 16 4.57 -9.13 8.50
N TRP A 17 3.62 -10.05 8.63
CA TRP A 17 3.78 -11.28 9.38
C TRP A 17 4.01 -12.42 8.40
N PHE A 18 5.09 -13.15 8.64
CA PHE A 18 5.51 -14.27 7.81
C PHE A 18 5.14 -15.59 8.50
N ASP A 19 4.53 -16.48 7.74
CA ASP A 19 4.26 -17.87 8.12
C ASP A 19 4.79 -18.77 7.00
N TYR A 20 6.08 -19.12 7.08
CA TYR A 20 6.82 -19.87 6.05
C TYR A 20 6.66 -19.31 4.62
N GLU A 21 5.71 -19.84 3.84
CA GLU A 21 5.44 -19.46 2.44
C GLU A 21 4.30 -18.44 2.29
N ASP A 22 3.45 -18.35 3.31
CA ASP A 22 2.31 -17.46 3.40
C ASP A 22 2.68 -16.20 4.19
N TYR A 23 2.05 -15.07 3.85
CA TYR A 23 2.22 -13.86 4.63
C TYR A 23 0.97 -13.01 4.61
N TYR A 24 0.70 -12.37 5.73
CA TYR A 24 -0.28 -11.31 5.82
C TYR A 24 0.42 -10.01 6.14
N TRP A 25 -0.12 -8.92 5.65
CA TRP A 25 0.40 -7.60 5.90
C TRP A 25 -0.73 -6.62 6.16
N ALA A 26 -0.48 -5.71 7.07
CA ALA A 26 -1.34 -4.58 7.31
C ALA A 26 -0.50 -3.32 7.20
N GLY A 27 -1.09 -2.26 6.69
CA GLY A 27 -0.39 -1.02 6.47
C GLY A 27 -1.35 0.14 6.38
N ALA A 28 -0.77 1.33 6.36
CA ALA A 28 -1.49 2.55 6.09
C ALA A 28 -0.64 3.41 5.17
N THR A 29 -1.31 4.14 4.29
CA THR A 29 -0.69 5.17 3.48
C THR A 29 -1.23 6.52 3.89
N VAL A 30 -0.35 7.51 4.00
CA VAL A 30 -0.69 8.90 4.28
C VAL A 30 -0.09 9.75 3.17
N ARG A 31 -0.91 10.53 2.50
CA ARG A 31 -0.46 11.49 1.48
C ARG A 31 -0.46 12.89 2.04
N LEU A 32 0.67 13.56 1.91
CA LEU A 32 0.90 14.94 2.35
C LEU A 32 1.20 15.81 1.12
N ILE A 33 0.72 17.06 1.11
CA ILE A 33 1.15 18.06 0.14
C ILE A 33 2.15 18.96 0.86
N ASN A 34 3.37 19.08 0.34
CA ASN A 34 4.47 19.82 0.98
C ASN A 34 4.18 21.32 1.14
N ASP A 35 3.31 21.87 0.28
CA ASP A 35 2.86 23.27 0.31
C ASP A 35 1.93 23.59 1.51
N GLN A 36 1.38 22.55 2.16
CA GLN A 36 0.55 22.67 3.36
C GLN A 36 1.15 21.84 4.50
N VAL A 37 2.25 22.36 5.07
CA VAL A 37 2.86 21.84 6.31
C VAL A 37 1.74 21.66 7.35
N PHE A 38 1.54 20.41 7.81
CA PHE A 38 0.48 19.93 8.74
C PHE A 38 -0.94 19.63 8.19
N LYS A 39 -1.20 19.61 6.88
CA LYS A 39 -2.52 19.16 6.35
C LYS A 39 -2.41 17.86 5.55
N PRO A 40 -2.74 16.70 6.15
CA PRO A 40 -2.79 15.46 5.40
C PRO A 40 -3.90 15.49 4.36
N LEU A 41 -3.57 15.16 3.11
CA LEU A 41 -4.50 15.15 1.99
C LEU A 41 -5.42 13.93 2.06
N SER A 42 -4.83 12.76 2.30
CA SER A 42 -5.55 11.50 2.40
C SER A 42 -4.84 10.51 3.31
N ILE A 43 -5.62 9.64 3.92
CA ILE A 43 -5.14 8.47 4.67
C ILE A 43 -5.85 7.25 4.13
N GLY A 44 -5.18 6.11 4.12
CA GLY A 44 -5.81 4.87 3.69
C GLY A 44 -5.26 3.65 4.41
N PRO A 45 -6.06 2.96 5.25
CA PRO A 45 -5.70 1.64 5.70
C PRO A 45 -5.68 0.66 4.53
N MET A 46 -4.72 -0.24 4.57
CA MET A 46 -4.54 -1.31 3.60
C MET A 46 -4.19 -2.60 4.34
N LEU A 47 -4.73 -3.70 3.86
CA LEU A 47 -4.38 -5.03 4.35
C LEU A 47 -4.29 -5.98 3.18
N GLY A 48 -3.43 -6.97 3.27
CA GLY A 48 -3.34 -8.00 2.27
C GLY A 48 -2.81 -9.30 2.82
N LEU A 49 -3.06 -10.36 2.07
CA LEU A 49 -2.67 -11.71 2.38
C LEU A 49 -2.20 -12.39 1.10
N LYS A 50 -1.12 -13.15 1.22
CA LYS A 50 -0.68 -14.11 0.23
C LYS A 50 -0.92 -15.49 0.81
N LYS A 51 -1.62 -16.34 0.06
CA LYS A 51 -1.78 -17.75 0.35
C LYS A 51 -1.36 -18.60 -0.85
N GLY A 52 -0.26 -19.34 -0.72
CA GLY A 52 0.34 -20.11 -1.82
C GLY A 52 0.67 -19.21 -3.01
N VAL A 53 -0.01 -19.40 -4.14
CA VAL A 53 0.14 -18.61 -5.37
C VAL A 53 -0.82 -17.41 -5.47
N PHE A 54 -1.81 -17.31 -4.60
CA PHE A 54 -2.82 -16.25 -4.66
C PHE A 54 -2.46 -15.08 -3.74
N TYR A 55 -2.57 -13.87 -4.26
CA TYR A 55 -2.41 -12.63 -3.53
C TYR A 55 -3.71 -11.84 -3.54
N PHE A 56 -4.14 -11.41 -2.37
CA PHE A 56 -5.31 -10.56 -2.18
C PHE A 56 -4.91 -9.37 -1.32
N ALA A 57 -5.27 -8.16 -1.73
CA ALA A 57 -5.17 -6.98 -0.89
C ALA A 57 -6.41 -6.09 -1.04
N TYR A 58 -6.76 -5.45 0.06
CA TYR A 58 -7.86 -4.52 0.15
C TYR A 58 -7.37 -3.24 0.81
N GLY A 59 -7.67 -2.12 0.18
CA GLY A 59 -7.35 -0.78 0.65
C GLY A 59 -8.59 0.09 0.64
N TYR A 60 -8.68 0.96 1.63
CA TYR A 60 -9.73 1.97 1.69
C TYR A 60 -9.09 3.35 1.78
N GLY A 61 -9.34 4.22 0.81
CA GLY A 61 -8.77 5.57 0.74
C GLY A 61 -9.77 6.61 1.24
N LEU A 62 -9.42 7.30 2.32
CA LEU A 62 -10.15 8.42 2.88
C LEU A 62 -9.45 9.73 2.51
N ASN A 63 -10.18 10.63 1.86
CA ASN A 63 -9.69 11.98 1.59
C ASN A 63 -10.13 12.91 2.73
N LEU A 64 -9.19 13.60 3.36
CA LEU A 64 -9.42 14.44 4.55
C LEU A 64 -9.59 15.92 4.20
N ASN A 65 -9.60 16.26 2.91
CA ASN A 65 -9.64 17.65 2.48
C ASN A 65 -11.05 18.25 2.61
N ALA A 66 -11.16 19.42 3.24
CA ALA A 66 -12.42 20.07 3.61
C ALA A 66 -13.33 20.41 2.41
N ILE A 67 -12.75 20.61 1.21
CA ILE A 67 -13.52 20.94 -0.01
C ILE A 67 -14.07 19.67 -0.69
N ARG A 68 -13.66 18.48 -0.24
CA ARG A 68 -14.07 17.17 -0.79
C ARG A 68 -14.78 16.29 0.25
N SER A 69 -15.37 16.90 1.27
CA SER A 69 -16.08 16.22 2.37
C SER A 69 -17.31 15.39 1.94
N TYR A 70 -17.66 15.37 0.65
CA TYR A 70 -18.79 14.62 0.08
C TYR A 70 -18.38 13.35 -0.69
N ASN A 71 -17.09 13.04 -0.81
CA ASN A 71 -16.64 11.83 -1.48
C ASN A 71 -16.57 10.68 -0.46
N SER A 72 -17.59 9.82 -0.46
CA SER A 72 -17.55 8.49 0.16
C SER A 72 -16.24 7.81 -0.26
N GLY A 73 -15.41 7.37 0.70
CA GLY A 73 -14.05 6.91 0.44
C GLY A 73 -13.92 5.85 -0.68
N THR A 74 -12.74 5.76 -1.26
CA THR A 74 -12.48 4.88 -2.41
C THR A 74 -12.06 3.49 -1.95
N HIS A 75 -12.72 2.46 -2.48
CA HIS A 75 -12.36 1.06 -2.25
C HIS A 75 -11.38 0.60 -3.33
N MET A 76 -10.28 -0.04 -2.93
CA MET A 76 -9.30 -0.63 -3.84
C MET A 76 -9.14 -2.11 -3.51
N ILE A 77 -9.46 -2.99 -4.46
CA ILE A 77 -9.23 -4.43 -4.35
C ILE A 77 -8.11 -4.78 -5.32
N THR A 78 -7.09 -5.46 -4.83
CA THR A 78 -5.94 -5.93 -5.61
C THR A 78 -5.92 -7.45 -5.58
N LEU A 79 -5.98 -8.07 -6.75
CA LEU A 79 -5.81 -9.50 -6.93
C LEU A 79 -4.52 -9.74 -7.69
N GLY A 80 -3.72 -10.69 -7.23
CA GLY A 80 -2.46 -11.06 -7.87
C GLY A 80 -2.26 -12.57 -7.86
N ILE A 81 -1.47 -13.04 -8.82
CA ILE A 81 -0.99 -14.42 -8.88
C ILE A 81 0.53 -14.39 -8.94
N ASP A 82 1.15 -15.13 -8.04
CA ASP A 82 2.60 -15.25 -7.94
C ASP A 82 3.02 -16.50 -8.72
N MET A 83 3.31 -16.34 -10.02
CA MET A 83 3.47 -17.46 -10.98
C MET A 83 4.85 -18.13 -10.95
N PHE A 84 5.72 -17.83 -9.98
CA PHE A 84 7.06 -18.43 -9.90
C PHE A 84 7.46 -18.80 -8.47
N GLN A 85 7.00 -19.97 -8.00
CA GLN A 85 7.57 -20.70 -6.84
C GLN A 85 8.46 -21.87 -7.27
N GLY A 86 8.99 -21.83 -8.50
CA GLY A 86 9.83 -22.89 -9.06
C GLY A 86 11.10 -22.32 -9.66
N ILE A 87 12.25 -22.79 -9.14
CA ILE A 87 13.64 -22.54 -9.54
C ILE A 87 14.27 -21.32 -8.85
N GLY A 88 14.60 -21.52 -7.57
CA GLY A 88 15.48 -20.64 -6.81
C GLY A 88 16.09 -21.32 -5.60
N GLY A 89 16.35 -22.63 -5.65
CA GLY A 89 17.22 -23.33 -4.69
C GLY A 89 18.68 -22.91 -4.84
N CYS A 90 18.95 -21.61 -4.85
CA CYS A 90 20.29 -21.08 -4.71
C CYS A 90 20.45 -20.60 -3.26
N ASN A 91 20.90 -21.53 -2.41
CA ASN A 91 21.67 -21.19 -1.22
C ASN A 91 22.91 -20.39 -1.70
N CYS A 92 22.77 -19.08 -1.82
CA CYS A 92 23.89 -18.16 -2.03
C CYS A 92 24.27 -17.46 -0.72
N THR A 93 24.16 -18.17 0.41
CA THR A 93 24.78 -17.77 1.68
C THR A 93 25.28 -19.01 2.42
N GLU A 94 26.03 -19.86 1.70
CA GLU A 94 27.00 -20.77 2.30
C GLU A 94 28.40 -20.31 1.91
N ARG A 95 28.86 -19.22 2.54
CA ARG A 95 30.22 -19.03 3.07
C ARG A 95 30.35 -17.66 3.74
#